data_AF-F8MHS9-F1
#
_entry.id   AF-F8MHS9-F1
#
_cell.length_a   1.000
_cell.length_b   1.000
_cell.length_c   1.000
_cell.angle_alpha   90.00
_cell.angle_beta   90.00
_cell.angle_gamma   90.00
#
_symmetry.space_group_name_H-M   'P 1'
#
loop_
_entity.id
_entity.type
_entity.pdbx_description
1 polymer ?
#
loop_
_entity_poly.entity_id
_entity_poly.type
_entity_poly.pdbx_seq_one_letter_code
_entity_poly.pdbx_strand_id
1 'polypeptide(L)'
;MAPEQKSDISIRHSIRWIPSSSPSSSSDTPPPSEPTSTMVLTSPSGRFVDLRIFKEDPSSPNHTSVFINPNSHTGSEPDAEEAKTLPLSRMDWAIAGTSTHTSTRPTIGVLHTEAGGGPSPDEAAADEGDMYRIPGEGNEKLALEKGRMVNPESGQEEEYEEVWVPDEEGATEPLYVNCVVWELDDKLKNKKGRVVKVGRWAQGISRRGNELLCERWKWAGGENKESVWRLEARVKGYVGGEEKRKVDEKDGSYLDEPLVFPEALIPEMISVGEPGKTKEVGDTVKESKGDVWTLVEWCP
;
A
#
# COMPACT_ATOMS: atom_id res chain seq x y z
N MET A 1 -10.76 16.93 25.38
CA MET A 1 -10.62 15.69 24.60
C MET A 1 -10.05 16.08 23.25
N ALA A 2 -9.00 15.42 22.78
CA ALA A 2 -8.59 15.57 21.39
C ALA A 2 -9.73 15.04 20.50
N PRO A 3 -10.02 15.65 19.35
CA PRO A 3 -10.99 15.09 18.42
C PRO A 3 -10.56 13.67 18.04
N GLU A 4 -11.52 12.75 18.04
CA GLU A 4 -11.31 11.36 17.63
C GLU A 4 -10.93 11.35 16.13
N GLN A 5 -9.72 10.85 15.82
CA GLN A 5 -9.27 10.69 14.45
C GLN A 5 -10.09 9.57 13.80
N LYS A 6 -10.69 9.85 12.64
CA LYS A 6 -11.43 8.84 11.87
C LYS A 6 -10.46 8.04 11.00
N SER A 7 -10.86 6.82 10.65
CA SER A 7 -10.21 6.09 9.56
C SER A 7 -10.32 6.87 8.26
N ASP A 8 -9.30 6.76 7.41
CA ASP A 8 -9.20 7.53 6.17
C ASP A 8 -8.73 6.67 4.99
N ILE A 9 -9.21 7.03 3.81
CA ILE A 9 -8.80 6.45 2.52
C ILE A 9 -8.35 7.63 1.65
N SER A 10 -7.04 7.78 1.50
CA SER A 10 -6.43 8.86 0.72
C SER A 10 -5.88 8.31 -0.60
N ILE A 11 -6.33 8.89 -1.72
CA ILE A 11 -5.85 8.56 -3.07
C ILE A 11 -4.99 9.73 -3.55
N ARG A 12 -3.78 9.44 -4.01
CA ARG A 12 -2.94 10.47 -4.61
C ARG A 12 -3.48 10.81 -6.00
N HIS A 13 -3.89 12.06 -6.15
CA HIS A 13 -4.41 12.62 -7.39
C HIS A 13 -3.27 12.98 -8.35
N SER A 14 -2.19 13.56 -7.82
CA SER A 14 -1.00 13.91 -8.59
C SER A 14 0.23 14.07 -7.71
N ILE A 15 1.40 13.93 -8.34
CA ILE A 15 2.70 14.29 -7.83
C ILE A 15 3.44 15.15 -8.87
N ARG A 16 4.25 16.09 -8.40
CA ARG A 16 5.32 16.71 -9.19
C ARG A 16 6.58 16.90 -8.37
N TRP A 17 7.72 16.76 -9.03
CA TRP A 17 9.02 17.15 -8.51
C TRP A 17 9.29 18.61 -8.85
N ILE A 18 9.92 19.32 -7.94
CA ILE A 18 10.34 20.71 -8.07
C ILE A 18 11.88 20.71 -8.10
N PRO A 19 12.50 20.74 -9.29
CA PRO A 19 13.94 20.73 -9.40
C PRO A 19 14.56 21.92 -8.68
N SER A 20 15.63 21.68 -7.92
CA SER A 20 16.35 22.74 -7.20
C SER A 20 16.91 23.82 -8.14
N SER A 21 17.17 23.49 -9.40
CA SER A 21 17.64 24.40 -10.45
C SER A 21 16.54 25.30 -11.03
N SER A 22 15.27 24.98 -10.77
CA SER A 22 14.11 25.62 -11.40
C SER A 22 12.97 25.79 -10.40
N PRO A 23 12.96 26.90 -9.65
CA PRO A 23 11.91 27.17 -8.66
C PRO A 23 10.52 27.21 -9.31
N SER A 24 9.49 26.95 -8.49
CA SER A 24 8.09 26.60 -8.81
C SER A 24 7.28 27.53 -9.74
N SER A 25 7.91 28.56 -10.33
CA SER A 25 7.34 29.48 -11.33
C SER A 25 8.07 29.45 -12.68
N SER A 26 9.07 28.58 -12.86
CA SER A 26 9.77 28.42 -14.13
C SER A 26 8.96 27.54 -15.11
N SER A 27 9.15 27.77 -16.41
CA SER A 27 8.61 26.88 -17.48
C SER A 27 9.16 25.46 -17.43
N ASP A 28 10.17 25.21 -16.60
CA ASP A 28 10.96 23.98 -16.58
C ASP A 28 10.52 23.04 -15.44
N THR A 29 9.59 23.47 -14.58
CA THR A 29 8.97 22.58 -13.60
C THR A 29 8.01 21.64 -14.34
N PRO A 30 8.18 20.30 -14.23
CA PRO A 30 7.30 19.37 -14.92
C PRO A 30 5.85 19.53 -14.45
N PRO A 31 4.86 19.33 -15.34
CA PRO A 31 3.47 19.35 -14.95
C PRO A 31 3.16 18.22 -13.96
N PRO A 32 2.20 18.40 -13.03
CA PRO A 32 1.73 17.32 -12.19
C PRO A 32 1.27 16.11 -13.01
N SER A 33 1.63 14.93 -12.55
CA SER A 33 1.24 13.65 -13.16
C SER A 33 0.90 12.63 -12.08
N GLU A 34 0.31 11.50 -12.45
CA GLU A 34 0.10 10.38 -11.51
C GLU A 34 0.41 9.06 -12.22
N PRO A 35 1.68 8.61 -12.20
CA PRO A 35 2.08 7.38 -12.88
C PRO A 35 1.64 6.11 -12.12
N THR A 36 1.15 6.26 -10.89
CA THR A 36 0.79 5.13 -10.02
C THR A 36 -0.69 5.11 -9.67
N SER A 37 -1.16 3.98 -9.18
CA SER A 37 -2.38 3.87 -8.38
C SER A 37 -1.98 3.91 -6.91
N THR A 38 -1.70 5.11 -6.41
CA THR A 38 -1.32 5.34 -5.00
C THR A 38 -2.55 5.44 -4.12
N MET A 39 -2.54 4.68 -3.02
CA MET A 39 -3.60 4.69 -2.01
C MET A 39 -3.00 4.46 -0.62
N VAL A 40 -3.42 5.28 0.32
CA VAL A 40 -3.11 5.17 1.75
C VAL A 40 -4.38 4.81 2.50
N LEU A 41 -4.34 3.71 3.25
CA LEU A 41 -5.37 3.38 4.23
C LEU A 41 -4.84 3.70 5.61
N THR A 42 -5.55 4.52 6.38
CA THR A 42 -5.14 4.94 7.72
C THR A 42 -6.23 4.63 8.74
N SER A 43 -5.86 4.01 9.86
CA SER A 43 -6.77 3.71 10.97
C SER A 43 -6.94 4.92 11.91
N PRO A 44 -7.98 4.92 12.77
CA PRO A 44 -8.14 5.92 13.83
C PRO A 44 -6.92 6.10 14.73
N SER A 45 -6.20 5.01 15.04
CA SER A 45 -4.96 5.09 15.83
C SER A 45 -3.72 5.53 15.04
N GLY A 46 -3.88 5.90 13.77
CA GLY A 46 -2.81 6.36 12.89
C GLY A 46 -2.00 5.24 12.25
N ARG A 47 -2.42 3.97 12.35
CA ARG A 47 -1.74 2.87 11.66
C ARG A 47 -2.12 2.91 10.19
N PHE A 48 -1.13 2.90 9.31
CA PHE A 48 -1.38 3.00 7.89
C PHE A 48 -0.64 1.93 7.06
N VAL A 49 -1.12 1.77 5.83
CA VAL A 49 -0.45 1.11 4.70
C VAL A 49 -0.61 2.02 3.47
N ASP A 50 0.50 2.42 2.87
CA ASP A 50 0.59 3.15 1.59
C ASP A 50 1.21 2.23 0.54
N LEU A 51 0.47 1.98 -0.54
CA LEU A 51 0.95 1.23 -1.70
C LEU A 51 0.87 2.11 -2.94
N ARG A 52 2.01 2.24 -3.63
CA ARG A 52 2.18 2.98 -4.88
C ARG A 52 2.55 1.99 -5.98
N ILE A 53 1.53 1.55 -6.72
CA ILE A 53 1.70 0.55 -7.79
C ILE A 53 1.66 1.29 -9.12
N PHE A 54 2.70 1.20 -9.94
CA PHE A 54 2.70 1.82 -11.27
C PHE A 54 1.47 1.38 -12.07
N LYS A 55 0.88 2.29 -12.85
CA LYS A 55 -0.25 1.99 -13.76
C LYS A 55 0.22 1.19 -14.98
N GLU A 56 1.45 1.40 -15.40
CA GLU A 56 2.13 0.71 -16.50
C GLU A 56 3.44 0.07 -16.00
N ASP A 57 3.97 -0.91 -16.73
CA ASP A 57 5.20 -1.59 -16.31
C ASP A 57 6.40 -0.80 -16.83
N PRO A 58 7.20 -0.17 -15.96
CA PRO A 58 8.35 0.61 -16.40
C PRO A 58 9.43 -0.26 -17.06
N SER A 59 9.41 -1.58 -16.80
CA SER A 59 10.37 -2.54 -17.37
C SER A 59 9.88 -3.19 -18.68
N SER A 60 8.62 -2.95 -19.08
CA SER A 60 8.04 -3.56 -20.28
C SER A 60 7.82 -2.54 -21.40
N PRO A 61 8.36 -2.78 -22.61
CA PRO A 61 8.12 -1.91 -23.76
C PRO A 61 6.66 -1.94 -24.26
N ASN A 62 5.85 -2.89 -23.79
CA ASN A 62 4.46 -3.09 -24.22
C ASN A 62 3.41 -2.55 -23.21
N HIS A 63 3.80 -1.64 -22.31
CA HIS A 63 2.94 -0.81 -21.43
C HIS A 63 1.55 -1.39 -21.17
N THR A 64 1.48 -2.57 -20.57
CA THR A 64 0.19 -3.22 -20.32
C THR A 64 -0.38 -2.64 -19.03
N SER A 65 -1.42 -1.81 -19.16
CA SER A 65 -2.15 -1.30 -18.01
C SER A 65 -2.89 -2.45 -17.33
N VAL A 66 -2.73 -2.59 -16.02
CA VAL A 66 -3.31 -3.69 -15.23
C VAL A 66 -4.56 -3.24 -14.47
N PHE A 67 -4.80 -1.93 -14.38
CA PHE A 67 -6.09 -1.41 -13.98
C PHE A 67 -7.00 -1.43 -15.20
N ILE A 68 -7.55 -2.62 -15.48
CA ILE A 68 -8.40 -2.89 -16.63
C ILE A 68 -9.56 -1.89 -16.65
N ASN A 69 -9.74 -1.24 -17.80
CA ASN A 69 -10.94 -0.47 -18.10
C ASN A 69 -12.14 -1.43 -18.03
N PRO A 70 -13.15 -1.20 -17.14
CA PRO A 70 -14.26 -2.13 -16.94
C PRO A 70 -15.12 -2.40 -18.19
N ASN A 71 -14.85 -1.72 -19.31
CA ASN A 71 -15.52 -1.90 -20.60
C ASN A 71 -14.75 -2.76 -21.64
N SER A 72 -13.57 -3.32 -21.34
CA SER A 72 -12.86 -4.16 -22.32
C SER A 72 -13.39 -5.60 -22.32
N HIS A 73 -14.36 -5.89 -23.18
CA HIS A 73 -14.79 -7.25 -23.51
C HIS A 73 -13.83 -7.89 -24.51
N THR A 74 -12.68 -8.40 -24.05
CA THR A 74 -11.85 -9.31 -24.87
C THR A 74 -11.66 -10.61 -24.11
N GLY A 75 -12.44 -11.61 -24.52
CA GLY A 75 -12.54 -12.90 -23.86
C GLY A 75 -11.29 -13.76 -24.06
N SER A 76 -10.71 -14.12 -22.92
CA SER A 76 -10.16 -15.43 -22.55
C SER A 76 -9.50 -15.17 -21.20
N GLU A 77 -10.29 -15.27 -20.13
CA GLU A 77 -9.83 -15.00 -18.76
C GLU A 77 -8.76 -16.05 -18.40
N PRO A 78 -7.47 -15.70 -18.25
CA PRO A 78 -6.59 -16.47 -17.38
C PRO A 78 -7.20 -16.50 -15.97
N ASP A 79 -6.85 -17.47 -15.12
CA ASP A 79 -7.32 -17.49 -13.73
C ASP A 79 -7.18 -16.09 -13.13
N ALA A 80 -8.31 -15.48 -12.73
CA ALA A 80 -8.43 -14.05 -12.48
C ALA A 80 -7.48 -13.53 -11.37
N GLU A 81 -6.91 -14.44 -10.58
CA GLU A 81 -5.88 -14.19 -9.57
C GLU A 81 -4.45 -14.09 -10.16
N GLU A 82 -4.09 -14.94 -11.13
CA GLU A 82 -2.77 -14.92 -11.76
C GLU A 82 -2.61 -13.66 -12.61
N ALA A 83 -3.68 -13.22 -13.27
CA ALA A 83 -3.75 -11.97 -14.04
C ALA A 83 -3.46 -10.71 -13.20
N LYS A 84 -3.67 -10.77 -11.88
CA LYS A 84 -3.50 -9.65 -10.94
C LYS A 84 -2.21 -9.73 -10.14
N THR A 85 -1.40 -10.75 -10.38
CA THR A 85 -0.06 -10.88 -9.81
C THR A 85 0.94 -10.16 -10.72
N LEU A 86 1.59 -9.14 -10.17
CA LEU A 86 2.48 -8.21 -10.85
C LEU A 86 3.94 -8.44 -10.42
N PRO A 87 4.91 -8.20 -11.32
CA PRO A 87 6.33 -8.25 -10.97
C PRO A 87 6.69 -7.10 -10.02
N LEU A 88 7.77 -7.29 -9.24
CA LEU A 88 8.24 -6.28 -8.28
C LEU A 88 8.58 -4.93 -8.93
N SER A 89 8.94 -4.90 -10.23
CA SER A 89 9.16 -3.66 -11.00
C SER A 89 7.91 -2.77 -11.10
N ARG A 90 6.72 -3.30 -10.80
CA ARG A 90 5.47 -2.53 -10.72
C ARG A 90 5.30 -1.81 -9.39
N MET A 91 6.10 -2.12 -8.37
CA MET A 91 6.06 -1.40 -7.11
C MET A 91 6.95 -0.18 -7.20
N ASP A 92 6.34 1.01 -7.15
CA ASP A 92 7.06 2.28 -6.98
C ASP A 92 7.49 2.42 -5.51
N TRP A 93 6.51 2.25 -4.60
CA TRP A 93 6.74 2.38 -3.17
C TRP A 93 5.73 1.56 -2.37
N ALA A 94 6.16 0.99 -1.25
CA ALA A 94 5.28 0.30 -0.32
C ALA A 94 5.76 0.50 1.12
N ILE A 95 4.91 1.07 1.97
CA ILE A 95 5.26 1.45 3.33
C ILE A 95 4.07 1.19 4.27
N ALA A 96 4.39 0.74 5.49
CA ALA A 96 3.43 0.65 6.58
C ALA A 96 4.05 1.14 7.87
N GLY A 97 3.29 1.95 8.61
CA GLY A 97 3.81 2.64 9.79
C GLY A 97 2.73 3.23 10.67
N THR A 98 3.12 3.79 11.80
CA THR A 98 2.19 4.55 12.64
C THR A 98 2.49 6.02 12.43
N SER A 99 1.49 6.75 11.96
CA SER A 99 1.53 8.20 11.85
C SER A 99 1.50 8.81 13.24
N THR A 100 2.40 9.75 13.50
CA THR A 100 2.36 10.57 14.71
C THR A 100 2.15 12.02 14.30
N HIS A 101 1.07 12.64 14.78
CA HIS A 101 0.85 14.07 14.60
C HIS A 101 1.54 14.80 15.74
N THR A 102 2.66 15.48 15.49
CA THR A 102 3.09 16.56 16.38
C THR A 102 2.75 17.90 15.72
N SER A 103 2.36 18.90 16.51
CA SER A 103 2.20 20.28 16.02
C SER A 103 3.51 20.89 15.45
N THR A 104 4.59 20.12 15.35
CA THR A 104 5.93 20.57 14.97
C THR A 104 6.73 19.61 14.07
N ARG A 105 6.13 18.50 13.59
CA ARG A 105 6.63 17.54 12.56
C ARG A 105 5.97 16.17 12.71
N PRO A 106 5.43 15.55 11.65
CA PRO A 106 5.00 14.16 11.70
C PRO A 106 6.20 13.22 11.56
N THR A 107 6.33 12.23 12.45
CA THR A 107 7.29 11.13 12.27
C THR A 107 6.53 9.91 11.79
N ILE A 108 6.80 9.50 10.55
CA ILE A 108 6.25 8.30 9.91
C ILE A 108 7.25 7.16 10.12
N GLY A 109 6.80 6.06 10.74
CA GLY A 109 7.59 4.82 10.79
C GLY A 109 7.64 4.16 9.42
N VAL A 110 8.84 3.99 8.86
CA VAL A 110 9.06 3.52 7.48
C VAL A 110 9.32 2.02 7.41
N LEU A 111 8.75 1.38 6.38
CA LEU A 111 9.26 0.15 5.79
C LEU A 111 9.64 0.50 4.34
N HIS A 112 10.93 0.42 4.03
CA HIS A 112 11.50 0.86 2.76
C HIS A 112 11.73 -0.30 1.81
N THR A 113 11.20 -0.24 0.59
CA THR A 113 11.59 -1.16 -0.49
C THR A 113 11.99 -0.38 -1.72
N GLU A 114 13.26 0.01 -1.77
CA GLU A 114 13.86 0.47 -3.02
C GLU A 114 14.11 -0.71 -3.95
N ALA A 115 13.51 -0.68 -5.13
CA ALA A 115 13.99 -1.44 -6.30
C ALA A 115 15.30 -0.84 -6.89
N GLY A 116 15.91 0.16 -6.23
CA GLY A 116 16.97 1.02 -6.76
C GLY A 116 18.30 1.11 -5.97
N GLY A 117 18.55 0.27 -4.96
CA GLY A 117 19.90 0.13 -4.38
C GLY A 117 20.31 1.10 -3.26
N GLY A 118 19.35 1.77 -2.61
CA GLY A 118 19.55 2.60 -1.43
C GLY A 118 19.69 1.82 -0.12
N PRO A 119 19.88 2.54 1.00
CA PRO A 119 20.34 1.99 2.27
C PRO A 119 19.38 0.98 2.89
N SER A 120 19.91 0.20 3.83
CA SER A 120 19.20 -0.91 4.47
C SER A 120 17.94 -0.44 5.22
N PRO A 121 16.95 -1.33 5.49
CA PRO A 121 15.67 -0.96 6.11
C PRO A 121 15.78 -0.29 7.49
N ASP A 122 16.91 -0.45 8.18
CA ASP A 122 17.17 0.17 9.48
C ASP A 122 17.67 1.63 9.36
N GLU A 123 17.90 2.11 8.14
CA GLU A 123 18.46 3.44 7.82
C GLU A 123 17.57 4.26 6.87
N ALA A 124 16.35 3.79 6.58
CA ALA A 124 15.45 4.49 5.66
C ALA A 124 15.04 5.86 6.22
N ALA A 125 15.20 6.90 5.40
CA ALA A 125 14.74 8.25 5.71
C ALA A 125 13.24 8.22 6.01
N ALA A 126 12.83 8.94 7.05
CA ALA A 126 11.41 9.13 7.36
C ALA A 126 10.72 9.79 6.16
N ASP A 127 9.59 9.22 5.73
CA ASP A 127 8.70 9.88 4.77
C ASP A 127 8.01 11.03 5.53
N GLU A 128 8.39 12.26 5.27
CA GLU A 128 7.94 13.44 6.01
C GLU A 128 7.50 14.54 5.04
N GLY A 129 6.22 14.89 5.12
CA GLY A 129 5.62 15.97 4.35
C GLY A 129 4.73 16.87 5.22
N ASP A 130 4.72 18.16 4.88
CA ASP A 130 3.80 19.12 5.47
C ASP A 130 2.48 19.14 4.70
N MET A 131 1.37 19.00 5.43
CA MET A 131 0.02 18.99 4.87
C MET A 131 -0.62 20.39 4.87
N TYR A 132 -1.05 20.84 3.70
CA TYR A 132 -1.68 22.12 3.46
C TYR A 132 -3.09 21.95 2.88
N ARG A 133 -3.99 22.86 3.22
CA ARG A 133 -5.27 23.00 2.48
C ARG A 133 -5.02 23.71 1.16
N ILE A 134 -5.71 23.28 0.11
CA ILE A 134 -5.70 23.99 -1.16
C ILE A 134 -6.83 25.04 -1.17
N PRO A 135 -6.53 26.34 -1.28
CA PRO A 135 -7.56 27.37 -1.39
C PRO A 135 -8.34 27.29 -2.71
N GLY A 136 -9.59 27.72 -2.71
CA GLY A 136 -10.45 27.79 -3.91
C GLY A 136 -11.75 27.01 -3.75
N GLU A 137 -12.78 27.45 -4.47
CA GLU A 137 -14.07 26.76 -4.53
C GLU A 137 -13.89 25.38 -5.18
N GLY A 138 -14.39 24.32 -4.54
CA GLY A 138 -14.28 22.93 -5.01
C GLY A 138 -13.03 22.18 -4.54
N ASN A 139 -12.14 22.82 -3.77
CA ASN A 139 -10.92 22.20 -3.24
C ASN A 139 -11.02 21.82 -1.76
N GLU A 140 -12.21 21.87 -1.16
CA GLU A 140 -12.40 21.77 0.29
C GLU A 140 -11.92 20.44 0.88
N LYS A 141 -11.85 19.41 0.03
CA LYS A 141 -11.44 18.04 0.39
C LYS A 141 -10.02 17.70 -0.05
N LEU A 142 -9.36 18.59 -0.80
CA LEU A 142 -8.01 18.34 -1.28
C LEU A 142 -6.98 18.69 -0.21
N ALA A 143 -5.98 17.83 -0.07
CA ALA A 143 -4.79 18.13 0.71
C ALA A 143 -3.58 18.21 -0.21
N LEU A 144 -2.76 19.24 -0.01
CA LEU A 144 -1.47 19.39 -0.66
C LEU A 144 -0.39 19.01 0.34
N GLU A 145 0.33 17.95 0.06
CA GLU A 145 1.54 17.58 0.78
C GLU A 145 2.75 18.21 0.10
N LYS A 146 3.68 18.74 0.88
CA LYS A 146 5.00 19.15 0.38
C LYS A 146 6.09 18.53 1.23
N GLY A 147 7.09 17.95 0.59
CA GLY A 147 8.23 17.38 1.27
C GLY A 147 9.49 17.46 0.42
N ARG A 148 10.53 16.77 0.90
CA ARG A 148 11.80 16.62 0.18
C ARG A 148 12.22 15.16 0.26
N MET A 149 12.55 14.58 -0.88
CA MET A 149 13.05 13.21 -0.94
C MET A 149 13.95 13.03 -2.17
N VAL A 150 14.64 11.89 -2.26
CA VAL A 150 15.44 11.56 -3.45
C VAL A 150 14.49 11.29 -4.61
N ASN A 151 14.57 12.11 -5.66
CA ASN A 151 13.87 11.85 -6.91
C ASN A 151 14.49 10.60 -7.56
N PRO A 152 13.71 9.53 -7.81
CA PRO A 152 14.23 8.28 -8.34
C PRO A 152 14.78 8.42 -9.78
N GLU A 153 14.33 9.42 -10.54
CA GLU A 153 14.80 9.67 -11.91
C GLU A 153 16.14 10.41 -11.92
N SER A 154 16.30 11.45 -11.10
CA SER A 154 17.54 12.24 -11.05
C SER A 154 18.58 11.70 -10.07
N GLY A 155 18.16 10.89 -9.09
CA GLY A 155 18.97 10.45 -7.97
C GLY A 155 19.33 11.57 -6.98
N GLN A 156 18.69 12.73 -7.08
CA GLN A 156 18.99 13.92 -6.26
C GLN A 156 17.86 14.20 -5.26
N GLU A 157 18.21 14.77 -4.11
CA GLU A 157 17.22 15.28 -3.16
C GLU A 157 16.51 16.50 -3.76
N GLU A 158 15.22 16.36 -4.03
CA GLU A 158 14.38 17.37 -4.65
C GLU A 158 13.13 17.63 -3.78
N GLU A 159 12.55 18.82 -3.93
CA GLU A 159 11.24 19.11 -3.36
C GLU A 159 10.17 18.39 -4.17
N TYR A 160 9.11 17.93 -3.50
CA TYR A 160 7.95 17.36 -4.15
C TYR A 160 6.66 18.02 -3.67
N GLU A 161 5.64 17.95 -4.51
CA GLU A 161 4.27 18.28 -4.15
C GLU A 161 3.35 17.12 -4.53
N GLU A 162 2.58 16.62 -3.57
CA GLU A 162 1.53 15.61 -3.80
C GLU A 162 0.16 16.20 -3.49
N VAL A 163 -0.82 15.91 -4.35
CA VAL A 163 -2.21 16.27 -4.12
C VAL A 163 -2.99 15.02 -3.75
N TRP A 164 -3.67 15.05 -2.63
CA TRP A 164 -4.45 13.94 -2.07
C TRP A 164 -5.94 14.25 -2.11
N VAL A 165 -6.73 13.23 -2.47
CA VAL A 165 -8.20 13.25 -2.52
C VAL A 165 -8.74 12.12 -1.63
N PRO A 166 -9.74 12.37 -0.77
CA PRO A 166 -10.40 11.31 -0.01
C PRO A 166 -11.30 10.45 -0.92
N ASP A 167 -11.28 9.13 -0.71
CA ASP A 167 -12.26 8.21 -1.30
C ASP A 167 -13.50 8.08 -0.39
N GLU A 168 -14.41 9.04 -0.52
CA GLU A 168 -15.64 9.04 0.27
C GLU A 168 -16.60 7.91 -0.12
N GLU A 169 -16.61 7.49 -1.40
CA GLU A 169 -17.44 6.38 -1.87
C GLU A 169 -16.96 5.04 -1.29
N GLY A 170 -15.65 4.84 -1.25
CA GLY A 170 -15.02 3.70 -0.58
C GLY A 170 -15.31 3.66 0.92
N ALA A 171 -15.58 4.82 1.54
CA ALA A 171 -15.83 4.97 2.97
C ALA A 171 -17.32 4.92 3.37
N THR A 172 -18.29 5.14 2.47
CA THR A 172 -19.70 5.45 2.85
C THR A 172 -20.70 4.29 2.85
N GLU A 173 -20.46 3.16 2.19
CA GLU A 173 -21.50 2.12 1.96
C GLU A 173 -20.94 0.69 1.84
N PRO A 174 -21.68 -0.34 2.23
CA PRO A 174 -21.81 -0.84 3.59
C PRO A 174 -20.71 -1.87 3.93
N LEU A 175 -20.18 -1.86 5.14
CA LEU A 175 -19.78 -3.06 5.87
C LEU A 175 -19.68 -2.67 7.35
N TYR A 176 -20.16 -3.54 8.23
CA TYR A 176 -20.33 -3.43 9.69
C TYR A 176 -19.06 -3.14 10.52
N VAL A 177 -17.98 -2.70 9.86
CA VAL A 177 -16.68 -2.36 10.45
C VAL A 177 -16.03 -1.22 9.69
N ASN A 178 -15.83 -0.12 10.41
CA ASN A 178 -15.10 1.06 9.96
C ASN A 178 -13.60 0.78 9.70
N CYS A 179 -12.93 0.04 10.58
CA CYS A 179 -11.50 -0.27 10.44
C CYS A 179 -11.06 -1.58 11.10
N VAL A 180 -10.13 -2.30 10.48
CA VAL A 180 -9.43 -3.46 11.05
C VAL A 180 -7.94 -3.33 10.75
N VAL A 181 -7.09 -3.58 11.74
CA VAL A 181 -5.63 -3.64 11.55
C VAL A 181 -5.07 -4.92 12.14
N TRP A 182 -4.32 -5.66 11.32
CA TRP A 182 -3.58 -6.85 11.71
C TRP A 182 -2.09 -6.62 11.58
N GLU A 183 -1.30 -7.17 12.50
CA GLU A 183 0.17 -7.10 12.48
C GLU A 183 0.80 -8.48 12.58
N LEU A 184 1.91 -8.65 11.85
CA LEU A 184 2.84 -9.75 11.93
C LEU A 184 4.18 -9.18 12.40
N ASP A 185 4.73 -9.70 13.50
CA ASP A 185 6.09 -9.40 13.96
C ASP A 185 6.73 -10.69 14.47
N ASP A 186 7.46 -11.39 13.59
CA ASP A 186 8.25 -12.57 13.93
C ASP A 186 9.73 -12.22 13.81
N LYS A 187 10.31 -11.76 14.93
CA LYS A 187 11.73 -11.39 15.02
C LYS A 187 12.67 -12.56 14.75
N LEU A 188 12.27 -13.79 15.07
CA LEU A 188 13.11 -14.98 14.88
C LEU A 188 13.22 -15.34 13.40
N LYS A 189 12.11 -15.20 12.66
CA LYS A 189 12.08 -15.43 11.20
C LYS A 189 12.38 -14.18 10.37
N ASN A 190 12.70 -13.06 11.03
CA ASN A 190 12.86 -11.75 10.40
C ASN A 190 11.67 -11.39 9.48
N LYS A 191 10.45 -11.64 9.96
CA LYS A 191 9.21 -11.33 9.24
C LYS A 191 8.48 -10.18 9.90
N LYS A 192 7.99 -9.26 9.09
CA LYS A 192 7.09 -8.19 9.51
C LYS A 192 5.98 -8.01 8.49
N GLY A 193 4.81 -7.60 8.95
CA GLY A 193 3.71 -7.28 8.06
C GLY A 193 2.60 -6.53 8.73
N ARG A 194 1.77 -5.89 7.90
CA ARG A 194 0.56 -5.22 8.32
C ARG A 194 -0.52 -5.35 7.27
N VAL A 195 -1.75 -5.56 7.72
CA VAL A 195 -2.96 -5.42 6.91
C VAL A 195 -3.84 -4.35 7.52
N VAL A 196 -4.29 -3.39 6.72
CA VAL A 196 -5.26 -2.36 7.10
C VAL A 196 -6.47 -2.50 6.20
N LYS A 197 -7.67 -2.55 6.80
CA LYS A 197 -8.96 -2.53 6.10
C LYS A 197 -9.73 -1.30 6.56
N VAL A 198 -10.21 -0.50 5.61
CA VAL A 198 -11.05 0.69 5.84
C VAL A 198 -12.15 0.70 4.79
N GLY A 199 -13.41 0.73 5.22
CA GLY A 199 -14.56 0.69 4.32
C GLY A 199 -14.50 -0.50 3.34
N ARG A 200 -14.54 -0.21 2.04
CA ARG A 200 -14.47 -1.20 0.93
C ARG A 200 -13.06 -1.60 0.54
N TRP A 201 -12.02 -1.07 1.18
CA TRP A 201 -10.65 -1.30 0.79
C TRP A 201 -9.87 -2.05 1.86
N ALA A 202 -8.96 -2.91 1.44
CA ALA A 202 -7.93 -3.46 2.30
C ALA A 202 -6.58 -3.46 1.57
N GLN A 203 -5.51 -3.16 2.30
CA GLN A 203 -4.13 -3.23 1.82
C GLN A 203 -3.27 -3.98 2.81
N GLY A 204 -2.38 -4.81 2.29
CA GLY A 204 -1.43 -5.59 3.07
C GLY A 204 0.00 -5.42 2.56
N ILE A 205 0.95 -5.37 3.48
CA ILE A 205 2.39 -5.56 3.22
C ILE A 205 2.94 -6.66 4.14
N SER A 206 3.76 -7.54 3.57
CA SER A 206 4.50 -8.58 4.30
C SER A 206 5.91 -8.66 3.74
N ARG A 207 6.89 -8.79 4.63
CA ARG A 207 8.31 -8.80 4.29
C ARG A 207 9.06 -9.85 5.09
N ARG A 208 10.01 -10.51 4.44
CA ARG A 208 11.02 -11.37 5.07
C ARG A 208 12.39 -11.11 4.44
N GLY A 209 13.29 -10.46 5.17
CA GLY A 209 14.59 -10.08 4.61
C GLY A 209 14.43 -9.19 3.36
N ASN A 210 14.79 -9.70 2.18
CA ASN A 210 14.60 -9.01 0.90
C ASN A 210 13.33 -9.41 0.16
N GLU A 211 12.58 -10.38 0.65
CA GLU A 211 11.33 -10.77 0.01
C GLU A 211 10.21 -9.84 0.43
N LEU A 212 9.42 -9.37 -0.55
CA LEU A 212 8.28 -8.49 -0.38
C LEU A 212 7.03 -9.11 -1.00
N LEU A 213 5.91 -8.93 -0.31
CA LEU A 213 4.58 -9.20 -0.81
C LEU A 213 3.64 -8.06 -0.41
N CYS A 214 2.95 -7.49 -1.39
CA CYS A 214 1.96 -6.44 -1.20
C CYS A 214 0.67 -6.80 -1.92
N GLU A 215 -0.46 -6.51 -1.30
CA GLU A 215 -1.76 -6.75 -1.89
C GLU A 215 -2.75 -5.63 -1.64
N ARG A 216 -3.61 -5.37 -2.63
CA ARG A 216 -4.76 -4.48 -2.53
C ARG A 216 -6.01 -5.26 -2.86
N TRP A 217 -7.04 -5.09 -2.04
CA TRP A 217 -8.34 -5.75 -2.17
C TRP A 217 -9.46 -4.72 -2.16
N LYS A 218 -10.50 -4.98 -2.95
CA LYS A 218 -11.72 -4.18 -2.97
C LYS A 218 -12.94 -5.06 -2.74
N TRP A 219 -13.82 -4.59 -1.87
CA TRP A 219 -15.13 -5.17 -1.68
C TRP A 219 -16.01 -4.90 -2.90
N ALA A 220 -16.52 -5.97 -3.50
CA ALA A 220 -17.51 -5.91 -4.57
C ALA A 220 -18.81 -6.58 -4.09
N GLY A 221 -19.82 -5.76 -3.81
CA GLY A 221 -21.13 -6.20 -3.35
C GLY A 221 -22.22 -5.18 -3.68
N GLY A 222 -23.47 -5.61 -3.74
CA GLY A 222 -24.65 -4.78 -4.02
C GLY A 222 -25.93 -5.61 -3.88
N GLU A 223 -27.11 -4.96 -3.89
CA GLU A 223 -28.41 -5.56 -3.52
C GLU A 223 -28.75 -6.93 -4.13
N ASN A 224 -28.14 -7.30 -5.27
CA ASN A 224 -28.41 -8.56 -5.98
C ASN A 224 -27.15 -9.35 -6.38
N LYS A 225 -25.97 -9.09 -5.78
CA LYS A 225 -24.73 -9.84 -6.07
C LYS A 225 -24.18 -10.46 -4.80
N GLU A 226 -23.56 -11.64 -4.92
CA GLU A 226 -22.75 -12.18 -3.83
C GLU A 226 -21.65 -11.18 -3.50
N SER A 227 -21.69 -10.76 -2.24
CA SER A 227 -20.75 -9.88 -1.59
C SER A 227 -19.40 -10.59 -1.45
N VAL A 228 -18.38 -10.13 -2.18
CA VAL A 228 -17.08 -10.80 -2.23
C VAL A 228 -15.93 -9.80 -2.27
N TRP A 229 -14.86 -10.10 -1.55
CA TRP A 229 -13.59 -9.41 -1.66
C TRP A 229 -12.87 -9.83 -2.94
N ARG A 230 -12.42 -8.87 -3.73
CA ARG A 230 -11.67 -9.12 -4.96
C ARG A 230 -10.26 -8.60 -4.80
N LEU A 231 -9.28 -9.43 -5.14
CA LEU A 231 -7.91 -8.97 -5.32
C LEU A 231 -7.92 -7.93 -6.43
N GLU A 232 -7.34 -6.75 -6.21
CA GLU A 232 -7.16 -5.71 -7.23
C GLU A 232 -5.74 -5.75 -7.78
N ALA A 233 -4.75 -5.95 -6.91
CA ALA A 233 -3.37 -6.12 -7.29
C ALA A 233 -2.62 -6.93 -6.23
N ARG A 234 -1.72 -7.81 -6.68
CA ARG A 234 -0.73 -8.50 -5.87
C ARG A 234 0.65 -8.20 -6.47
N VAL A 235 1.58 -7.69 -5.68
CA VAL A 235 2.97 -7.50 -6.12
C VAL A 235 3.86 -8.35 -5.22
N LYS A 236 4.68 -9.21 -5.82
CA LYS A 236 5.58 -10.09 -5.06
C LYS A 236 6.95 -10.17 -5.72
N GLY A 237 7.99 -10.31 -4.91
CA GLY A 237 9.34 -10.55 -5.42
C GLY A 237 10.45 -10.33 -4.40
N TYR A 238 11.69 -10.34 -4.89
CA TYR A 238 12.89 -10.14 -4.09
C TYR A 238 13.53 -8.79 -4.41
N VAL A 239 13.66 -7.95 -3.39
CA VAL A 239 14.38 -6.67 -3.45
C VAL A 239 15.84 -6.93 -3.80
N GLY A 240 16.28 -6.34 -4.91
CA GLY A 240 17.63 -6.51 -5.44
C GLY A 240 17.83 -7.75 -6.32
N GLY A 241 16.75 -8.37 -6.80
CA GLY A 241 16.77 -9.44 -7.82
C GLY A 241 16.56 -10.85 -7.26
N GLU A 242 15.98 -11.74 -8.06
CA GLU A 242 15.76 -13.14 -7.68
C GLU A 242 17.09 -13.90 -7.52
N GLU A 243 18.16 -13.46 -8.18
CA GLU A 243 19.50 -14.03 -8.07
C GLU A 243 20.09 -13.97 -6.65
N LYS A 244 19.53 -13.12 -5.78
CA LYS A 244 19.93 -13.03 -4.36
C LYS A 244 19.20 -14.02 -3.46
N ARG A 245 18.24 -14.78 -4.00
CA ARG A 245 17.51 -15.80 -3.25
C ARG A 245 18.45 -16.98 -2.96
N LYS A 246 18.44 -17.45 -1.72
CA LYS A 246 19.26 -18.59 -1.30
C LYS A 246 18.77 -19.85 -2.02
N VAL A 247 19.69 -20.56 -2.66
CA VAL A 247 19.45 -21.83 -3.34
C VAL A 247 20.22 -22.95 -2.64
N ASP A 248 19.66 -24.15 -2.66
CA ASP A 248 20.32 -25.39 -2.28
C ASP A 248 21.37 -25.69 -3.35
N GLU A 249 22.63 -25.78 -2.93
CA GLU A 249 23.75 -26.01 -3.85
C GLU A 249 23.69 -27.40 -4.53
N LYS A 250 22.86 -28.34 -4.03
CA LYS A 250 22.76 -29.69 -4.58
C LYS A 250 21.79 -29.81 -5.74
N ASP A 251 20.70 -29.05 -5.73
CA ASP A 251 19.64 -29.18 -6.73
C ASP A 251 19.16 -27.84 -7.30
N GLY A 252 19.71 -26.72 -6.83
CA GLY A 252 19.35 -25.37 -7.26
C GLY A 252 17.96 -24.92 -6.78
N SER A 253 17.30 -25.71 -5.93
CA SER A 253 16.00 -25.33 -5.36
C SER A 253 16.16 -24.18 -4.37
N TYR A 254 15.15 -23.34 -4.23
CA TYR A 254 15.23 -22.24 -3.26
C TYR A 254 15.10 -22.78 -1.83
N LEU A 255 16.04 -22.40 -0.95
CA LEU A 255 16.08 -22.85 0.45
C LEU A 255 14.94 -22.28 1.31
N ASP A 256 14.42 -21.13 0.90
CA ASP A 256 13.35 -20.43 1.60
C ASP A 256 12.04 -20.51 0.80
N GLU A 257 10.96 -21.02 1.39
CA GLU A 257 9.63 -21.01 0.78
C GLU A 257 9.14 -19.57 0.55
N PRO A 258 8.47 -19.24 -0.58
CA PRO A 258 8.08 -17.87 -0.87
C PRO A 258 7.11 -17.29 0.17
N LEU A 259 7.15 -15.97 0.36
CA LEU A 259 6.12 -15.21 1.06
C LEU A 259 4.80 -15.43 0.34
N VAL A 260 3.82 -15.81 1.13
CA VAL A 260 2.45 -15.96 0.68
C VAL A 260 1.63 -15.23 1.73
N PHE A 261 0.79 -14.29 1.28
CA PHE A 261 -0.29 -13.86 2.11
C PHE A 261 -1.24 -15.04 2.12
N PRO A 262 -1.66 -15.50 3.30
CA PRO A 262 -2.47 -16.69 3.39
C PRO A 262 -3.74 -16.51 2.57
N GLU A 263 -3.83 -17.20 1.42
CA GLU A 263 -5.00 -17.18 0.53
C GLU A 263 -6.29 -17.53 1.29
N ALA A 264 -6.16 -18.36 2.34
CA ALA A 264 -7.27 -18.73 3.22
C ALA A 264 -7.58 -17.70 4.32
N LEU A 265 -6.62 -16.85 4.72
CA LEU A 265 -6.77 -16.00 5.90
C LEU A 265 -6.96 -14.53 5.58
N ILE A 266 -6.54 -14.04 4.41
CA ILE A 266 -6.91 -12.67 4.01
C ILE A 266 -8.43 -12.49 4.01
N PRO A 267 -9.24 -13.39 3.39
CA PRO A 267 -10.68 -13.33 3.52
C PRO A 267 -11.14 -13.33 4.98
N GLU A 268 -10.54 -14.14 5.87
CA GLU A 268 -10.86 -14.14 7.31
C GLU A 268 -10.52 -12.81 8.00
N MET A 269 -9.35 -12.24 7.69
CA MET A 269 -8.82 -11.01 8.30
C MET A 269 -9.55 -9.75 7.84
N ILE A 270 -9.93 -9.66 6.56
CA ILE A 270 -10.65 -8.51 6.00
C ILE A 270 -12.17 -8.60 6.21
N SER A 271 -12.69 -9.82 6.41
CA SER A 271 -14.09 -10.04 6.76
C SER A 271 -14.41 -9.89 8.24
N VAL A 272 -13.41 -9.53 9.07
CA VAL A 272 -13.64 -9.22 10.47
C VAL A 272 -14.70 -8.12 10.61
N GLY A 273 -15.66 -8.46 11.48
CA GLY A 273 -16.90 -7.79 11.83
C GLY A 273 -17.98 -7.74 10.76
N GLU A 274 -17.87 -8.51 9.66
CA GLU A 274 -19.07 -8.96 8.96
C GLU A 274 -20.00 -9.73 9.92
N PRO A 275 -21.33 -9.83 9.65
CA PRO A 275 -22.26 -10.51 10.52
C PRO A 275 -21.82 -11.96 10.82
N GLY A 276 -21.67 -12.27 12.11
CA GLY A 276 -21.19 -13.58 12.57
C GLY A 276 -19.67 -13.78 12.55
N LYS A 277 -18.88 -12.78 12.14
CA LYS A 277 -17.41 -12.82 12.10
C LYS A 277 -16.77 -11.83 13.07
N THR A 278 -17.08 -11.95 14.35
CA THR A 278 -16.51 -11.10 15.41
C THR A 278 -15.14 -11.61 15.84
N LYS A 279 -14.21 -10.68 16.11
CA LYS A 279 -12.91 -10.93 16.73
C LYS A 279 -12.66 -9.86 17.79
N GLU A 280 -11.79 -10.11 18.74
CA GLU A 280 -11.34 -9.12 19.74
C GLU A 280 -9.88 -8.72 19.49
N VAL A 281 -9.52 -7.48 19.88
CA VAL A 281 -8.11 -7.05 19.84
C VAL A 281 -7.27 -8.03 20.67
N GLY A 282 -6.18 -8.53 20.08
CA GLY A 282 -5.36 -9.61 20.62
C GLY A 282 -5.67 -10.99 20.03
N ASP A 283 -6.79 -11.15 19.33
CA ASP A 283 -7.06 -12.37 18.59
C ASP A 283 -5.97 -12.63 17.55
N THR A 284 -5.65 -13.90 17.37
CA THR A 284 -4.64 -14.32 16.42
C THR A 284 -5.22 -15.18 15.32
N VAL A 285 -4.66 -15.02 14.13
CA VAL A 285 -4.89 -15.87 12.98
C VAL A 285 -3.56 -16.51 12.63
N LYS A 286 -3.53 -17.85 12.61
CA LYS A 286 -2.31 -18.62 12.41
C LYS A 286 -2.32 -19.25 11.02
N GLU A 287 -1.26 -19.02 10.29
CA GLU A 287 -1.02 -19.69 9.01
C GLU A 287 -0.64 -21.15 9.22
N SER A 288 -0.96 -21.99 8.23
CA SER A 288 -0.50 -23.39 8.16
C SER A 288 1.03 -23.50 8.23
N LYS A 289 1.74 -22.43 7.88
CA LYS A 289 3.21 -22.30 7.90
C LYS A 289 3.76 -21.62 9.17
N GLY A 290 2.89 -21.33 10.14
CA GLY A 290 3.26 -20.86 11.47
C GLY A 290 3.54 -19.36 11.58
N ASP A 291 3.15 -18.55 10.60
CA ASP A 291 3.07 -17.10 10.78
C ASP A 291 1.82 -16.76 11.61
N VAL A 292 1.95 -15.78 12.49
CA VAL A 292 0.90 -15.41 13.44
C VAL A 292 0.58 -13.94 13.27
N TRP A 293 -0.60 -13.68 12.71
CA TRP A 293 -1.16 -12.34 12.60
C TRP A 293 -1.98 -12.04 13.84
N THR A 294 -1.79 -10.86 14.42
CA THR A 294 -2.52 -10.42 15.62
C THR A 294 -3.41 -9.22 15.26
N LEU A 295 -4.68 -9.27 15.65
CA LEU A 295 -5.59 -8.14 15.52
C LEU A 295 -5.19 -7.07 16.52
N VAL A 296 -4.70 -5.92 16.03
CA VAL A 296 -4.20 -4.84 16.89
C VAL A 296 -5.16 -3.65 16.99
N GLU A 297 -6.12 -3.56 16.07
CA GLU A 297 -7.14 -2.52 16.09
C GLU A 297 -8.40 -3.02 15.39
N TRP A 298 -9.55 -2.79 16.04
CA TRP A 298 -10.86 -3.06 15.48
C TRP A 298 -11.80 -1.92 15.85
N CYS A 299 -12.33 -1.26 14.84
CA CYS A 299 -13.30 -0.18 14.96
C CYS A 299 -14.57 -0.62 14.20
N PRO A 300 -15.61 -1.11 14.90
CA PRO A 300 -16.88 -1.45 14.27
C PRO A 300 -17.52 -0.21 13.62
#